data_AF-A0A836S1X8-F1
#
_entry.id   AF-A0A836S1X8-F1
#
_cell.length_a   1.000
_cell.length_b   1.000
_cell.length_c   1.000
_cell.angle_alpha   90.00
_cell.angle_beta   90.00
_cell.angle_gamma   90.00
#
_symmetry.space_group_name_H-M   'P 1'
#
loop_
_entity.id
_entity.type
_entity.pdbx_description
1 polymer ?
#
loop_
_entity_poly.entity_id
_entity_poly.type
_entity_poly.pdbx_seq_one_letter_code
_entity_poly.pdbx_strand_id
1 'polypeptide(L)'
;MTPPEKLGTKPQKEISGKPDRLFLIAWHSVHNKRMQKIILLLVLLSFSEIVFSERLCVTDDSQSEVCLQEPAKKIITLSPHATELIFYVGAGEQVAGAIDGRNYPGAARNIQSVGDYRSVSVEKIISLKPDLIVSYYTIQF
;
A
#
# COMPACT_ATOMS: atom_id res chain seq x y z
N MET A 1 2.83 80.94 -5.00
CA MET A 1 1.46 81.29 -5.42
C MET A 1 0.81 80.04 -5.99
N THR A 2 -0.33 79.52 -5.55
CA THR A 2 -1.30 79.86 -4.49
C THR A 2 -2.00 78.55 -4.06
N PRO A 3 -2.32 78.40 -2.75
CA PRO A 3 -3.29 77.41 -2.23
C PRO A 3 -4.73 77.91 -2.51
N PRO A 4 -5.86 77.16 -2.29
CA PRO A 4 -6.21 76.34 -1.11
C PRO A 4 -6.90 75.00 -1.47
N GLU A 5 -7.24 74.08 -0.55
CA GLU A 5 -8.53 74.08 0.15
C GLU A 5 -8.53 72.94 1.20
N LYS A 6 -8.87 73.27 2.45
CA LYS A 6 -9.10 72.31 3.53
C LYS A 6 -10.52 71.76 3.39
N LEU A 7 -10.69 70.43 3.41
CA LEU A 7 -11.98 69.81 3.73
C LEU A 7 -11.83 68.78 4.86
N GLY A 8 -12.49 69.09 5.98
CA GLY A 8 -13.38 68.15 6.64
C GLY A 8 -12.76 66.99 7.40
N THR A 9 -12.46 67.24 8.68
CA THR A 9 -12.48 66.22 9.73
C THR A 9 -13.86 65.54 9.79
N LYS A 10 -13.90 64.21 9.71
CA LYS A 10 -15.04 63.40 10.17
C LYS A 10 -14.51 62.41 11.20
N PRO A 11 -15.15 62.27 12.38
CA PRO A 11 -14.63 61.41 13.43
C PRO A 11 -14.73 59.94 13.01
N GLN A 12 -13.62 59.22 13.10
CA GLN A 12 -13.61 57.76 13.07
C GLN A 12 -14.41 57.26 14.27
N LYS A 13 -15.59 56.73 13.98
CA LYS A 13 -16.48 56.06 14.92
C LYS A 13 -15.78 54.78 15.35
N GLU A 14 -15.33 54.79 16.59
CA GLU A 14 -14.84 53.68 17.40
C GLU A 14 -15.76 52.45 17.24
N ILE A 15 -15.28 51.42 16.55
CA ILE A 15 -15.96 50.12 16.46
C ILE A 15 -15.65 49.36 17.75
N SER A 16 -16.19 49.82 18.87
CA SER A 16 -16.17 49.09 20.14
C SER A 16 -17.38 48.15 20.20
N GLY A 17 -17.36 47.10 19.38
CA GLY A 17 -18.30 45.99 19.47
C GLY A 17 -17.82 44.98 20.51
N LYS A 18 -18.39 45.04 21.72
CA LYS A 18 -18.18 44.02 22.76
C LYS A 18 -18.59 42.64 22.21
N PRO A 19 -17.76 41.59 22.33
CA PRO A 19 -18.12 40.26 21.83
C PRO A 19 -19.43 39.80 22.49
N ASP A 20 -20.32 39.25 21.68
CA ASP A 20 -21.64 38.80 22.11
C ASP A 20 -21.53 37.57 23.02
N ARG A 21 -22.55 37.33 23.85
CA ARG A 21 -22.52 36.30 24.89
C ARG A 21 -22.28 34.90 24.33
N LEU A 22 -22.68 34.64 23.09
CA LEU A 22 -22.45 33.37 22.42
C LEU A 22 -20.96 33.15 22.14
N PHE A 23 -20.23 34.19 21.73
CA PHE A 23 -18.78 34.15 21.54
C PHE A 23 -18.03 33.86 22.84
N LEU A 24 -18.47 34.44 23.96
CA LEU A 24 -17.84 34.21 25.27
C LEU A 24 -18.09 32.81 25.84
N ILE A 25 -19.26 32.21 25.57
CA ILE A 25 -19.57 30.82 25.95
C ILE A 25 -18.78 29.85 25.07
N ALA A 26 -18.68 30.13 23.76
CA ALA A 26 -17.84 29.38 22.84
C ALA A 26 -16.36 29.43 23.27
N TRP A 27 -15.86 30.61 23.66
CA TRP A 27 -14.48 30.80 24.15
C TRP A 27 -14.20 30.06 25.47
N HIS A 28 -15.12 30.11 26.44
CA HIS A 28 -14.97 29.37 27.71
C HIS A 28 -15.09 27.85 27.52
N SER A 29 -15.92 27.40 26.57
CA SER A 29 -16.08 25.98 26.24
C SER A 29 -14.79 25.40 25.63
N VAL A 30 -14.13 26.17 24.75
CA VAL A 30 -12.85 25.80 24.12
C VAL A 30 -11.67 25.78 25.11
N HIS A 31 -11.73 26.54 26.21
CA HIS A 31 -10.65 26.60 27.23
C HIS A 31 -10.83 25.61 28.39
N ASN A 32 -11.87 24.79 28.39
CA ASN A 32 -12.04 23.78 29.44
C ASN A 32 -11.12 22.59 29.16
N LYS A 33 -10.12 22.36 30.03
CA LYS A 33 -9.17 21.23 29.92
C LYS A 33 -9.85 19.86 29.79
N ARG A 34 -11.10 19.72 30.27
CA ARG A 34 -11.92 18.52 30.07
C ARG A 34 -12.43 18.38 28.64
N MET A 35 -12.85 19.48 28.01
CA MET A 35 -13.30 19.51 26.62
C MET A 35 -12.13 19.29 25.65
N GLN A 36 -10.97 19.89 25.92
CA GLN A 36 -9.75 19.62 25.14
C GLN A 36 -9.36 18.14 25.18
N LYS A 37 -9.45 17.47 26.33
CA LYS A 37 -9.18 16.03 26.45
C LYS A 37 -10.16 15.18 25.67
N ILE A 38 -11.46 15.50 25.70
CA ILE A 38 -12.48 14.75 24.94
C ILE A 38 -12.26 14.91 23.43
N ILE A 39 -11.94 16.12 22.97
CA ILE A 39 -11.61 16.38 21.56
C ILE A 39 -10.36 15.59 21.16
N LEU A 40 -9.30 15.61 21.99
CA LEU A 40 -8.09 14.81 21.76
C LEU A 40 -8.37 13.31 21.71
N LEU A 41 -9.25 12.81 22.57
CA LEU A 41 -9.61 11.39 22.68
C LEU A 41 -10.48 10.93 21.49
N LEU A 42 -11.37 11.80 20.98
CA LEU A 42 -12.15 11.56 19.75
C LEU A 42 -11.29 11.62 18.48
N VAL A 43 -10.29 12.51 18.44
CA VAL A 43 -9.31 12.56 17.35
C VAL A 43 -8.41 11.32 17.36
N LEU A 44 -8.00 10.84 18.53
CA LEU A 44 -7.27 9.57 18.71
C LEU A 44 -8.11 8.35 18.31
N LEU A 45 -9.41 8.32 18.62
CA LEU A 45 -10.30 7.23 18.22
C LEU A 45 -10.61 7.22 16.72
N SER A 46 -10.55 8.37 16.06
CA SER A 46 -10.77 8.48 14.61
C SER A 46 -9.54 8.03 13.80
N PHE A 47 -8.40 7.76 14.46
CA PHE A 47 -7.17 7.25 13.88
C PHE A 47 -7.07 5.72 13.84
N SER A 48 -8.18 5.01 14.08
CA SER A 48 -8.26 3.59 13.73
C SER A 48 -8.39 3.48 12.21
N GLU A 49 -7.26 3.51 11.52
CA GLU A 49 -7.21 3.29 10.09
C GLU A 49 -7.80 1.91 9.76
N ILE A 50 -8.84 1.93 8.94
CA ILE A 50 -9.37 0.74 8.31
C ILE A 50 -8.31 0.33 7.29
N VAL A 51 -7.44 -0.61 7.66
CA VAL A 51 -6.52 -1.24 6.71
C VAL A 51 -7.37 -2.16 5.83
N PHE A 52 -7.81 -1.63 4.68
CA PHE A 52 -8.49 -2.43 3.68
C PHE A 52 -7.44 -3.29 2.98
N SER A 53 -7.34 -4.56 3.37
CA SER A 53 -6.50 -5.54 2.69
C SER A 53 -7.22 -6.01 1.43
N GLU A 54 -7.02 -5.32 0.30
CA GLU A 54 -7.52 -5.79 -0.98
C GLU A 54 -6.71 -7.02 -1.39
N ARG A 55 -7.38 -8.18 -1.48
CA ARG A 55 -6.77 -9.42 -1.94
C ARG A 55 -6.55 -9.32 -3.45
N LEU A 56 -5.32 -9.61 -3.90
CA LEU A 56 -4.98 -9.73 -5.31
C LEU A 56 -5.42 -11.11 -5.80
N CYS A 57 -6.62 -11.18 -6.38
CA CYS A 57 -7.17 -12.41 -6.92
C CYS A 57 -7.06 -12.42 -8.45
N VAL A 58 -6.56 -13.53 -9.00
CA VAL A 58 -6.46 -13.79 -10.44
C VAL A 58 -7.01 -15.18 -10.72
N THR A 59 -7.84 -15.30 -11.75
CA THR A 59 -8.28 -16.60 -12.27
C THR A 59 -7.24 -17.14 -13.24
N ASP A 60 -6.77 -18.36 -13.03
CA ASP A 60 -5.82 -19.02 -13.92
C ASP A 60 -6.51 -19.70 -15.12
N ASP A 61 -5.72 -20.33 -15.99
CA ASP A 61 -6.20 -21.06 -17.18
C ASP A 61 -6.96 -22.33 -16.84
N SER A 62 -6.81 -22.85 -15.62
CA SER A 62 -7.58 -23.98 -15.08
C SER A 62 -8.95 -23.57 -14.51
N GLN A 63 -9.31 -22.28 -14.61
CA GLN A 63 -10.48 -21.66 -13.98
C GLN A 63 -10.43 -21.66 -12.44
N SER A 64 -9.23 -21.82 -11.86
CA SER A 64 -9.03 -21.71 -10.42
C SER A 64 -8.72 -20.26 -10.04
N GLU A 65 -9.34 -19.77 -8.98
CA GLU A 65 -9.04 -18.44 -8.43
C GLU A 65 -7.85 -18.54 -7.46
N VAL A 66 -6.79 -17.79 -7.75
CA VAL A 66 -5.60 -17.67 -6.91
C VAL A 66 -5.59 -16.28 -6.29
N CYS A 67 -5.72 -16.22 -4.96
CA CYS A 67 -5.73 -14.97 -4.20
C CYS A 67 -4.48 -14.83 -3.33
N LEU A 68 -3.78 -13.71 -3.48
CA LEU A 68 -2.68 -13.31 -2.63
C LEU A 68 -3.11 -12.18 -1.69
N GLN A 69 -2.66 -12.23 -0.43
CA GLN A 69 -2.91 -11.16 0.55
C GLN A 69 -2.04 -9.93 0.29
N GLU A 70 -0.86 -10.15 -0.29
CA GLU A 70 0.11 -9.13 -0.68
C GLU A 70 0.84 -9.61 -1.94
N PRO A 71 1.52 -8.71 -2.68
CA PRO A 71 2.34 -9.13 -3.82
C PRO A 71 3.34 -10.22 -3.44
N ALA A 72 3.50 -11.23 -4.30
CA ALA A 72 4.39 -12.35 -4.05
C ALA A 72 5.84 -11.89 -3.85
N LYS A 73 6.49 -12.42 -2.81
CA LYS A 73 7.88 -12.11 -2.45
C LYS A 73 8.78 -13.32 -2.60
N LYS A 74 8.23 -14.53 -2.65
CA LYS A 74 8.98 -15.77 -2.71
C LYS A 74 8.34 -16.79 -3.64
N ILE A 75 8.74 -16.70 -4.90
CA ILE A 75 8.20 -17.45 -6.02
C ILE A 75 9.02 -18.72 -6.27
N ILE A 76 8.33 -19.83 -6.53
CA ILE A 76 8.90 -21.04 -7.12
C ILE A 76 8.41 -21.19 -8.56
N THR A 77 9.30 -21.49 -9.49
CA THR A 77 8.95 -21.77 -10.89
C THR A 77 9.19 -23.23 -11.24
N LEU A 78 8.16 -23.92 -11.71
CA LEU A 78 8.20 -25.35 -12.09
C LEU A 78 8.30 -25.55 -13.61
N SER A 79 8.72 -24.51 -14.34
CA SER A 79 8.98 -24.52 -15.77
C SER A 79 10.12 -23.55 -16.10
N PRO A 80 11.05 -23.90 -17.00
CA PRO A 80 12.04 -22.93 -17.50
C PRO A 80 11.37 -21.70 -18.11
N HIS A 81 10.30 -21.88 -18.90
CA HIS A 81 9.56 -20.79 -19.51
C HIS A 81 8.88 -19.89 -18.47
N ALA A 82 8.33 -20.46 -17.40
CA ALA A 82 7.79 -19.68 -16.28
C ALA A 82 8.88 -18.83 -15.62
N THR A 83 10.09 -19.39 -15.46
CA THR A 83 11.24 -18.64 -14.94
C THR A 83 11.56 -17.44 -15.83
N GLU A 84 11.67 -17.65 -17.14
CA GLU A 84 11.93 -16.58 -18.11
C GLU A 84 10.86 -15.47 -18.06
N LEU A 85 9.58 -15.84 -17.98
CA LEU A 85 8.47 -14.90 -17.91
C LEU A 85 8.54 -14.03 -16.64
N ILE A 86 8.83 -14.62 -15.49
CA ILE A 86 8.96 -13.89 -14.22
C ILE A 86 10.14 -12.89 -14.27
N PHE A 87 11.25 -13.27 -14.90
CA PHE A 87 12.36 -12.33 -15.13
C PHE A 87 11.97 -11.23 -16.11
N TYR A 88 11.25 -11.56 -17.18
CA TYR A 88 10.82 -10.60 -18.19
C TYR A 88 9.94 -9.49 -17.62
N VAL A 89 9.04 -9.81 -16.68
CA VAL A 89 8.19 -8.83 -15.99
C VAL A 89 8.91 -8.08 -14.86
N GLY A 90 10.23 -8.28 -14.68
CA GLY A 90 11.04 -7.59 -13.68
C GLY A 90 10.97 -8.19 -12.26
N ALA A 91 10.34 -9.35 -12.10
CA ALA A 91 10.15 -10.00 -10.80
C ALA A 91 11.19 -11.11 -10.51
N GLY A 92 12.30 -11.16 -11.26
CA GLY A 92 13.33 -12.19 -11.12
C GLY A 92 13.96 -12.30 -9.72
N GLU A 93 14.06 -11.18 -8.99
CA GLU A 93 14.59 -11.16 -7.61
C GLU A 93 13.70 -11.89 -6.60
N GLN A 94 12.41 -12.05 -6.91
CA GLN A 94 11.45 -12.76 -6.06
C GLN A 94 11.54 -14.28 -6.24
N VAL A 95 12.28 -14.78 -7.24
CA VAL A 95 12.39 -16.22 -7.51
C VAL A 95 13.40 -16.86 -6.55
N ALA A 96 12.87 -17.56 -5.55
CA ALA A 96 13.68 -18.24 -4.54
C ALA A 96 14.08 -19.67 -4.92
N GLY A 97 13.38 -20.26 -5.89
CA GLY A 97 13.66 -21.61 -6.36
C GLY A 97 13.06 -21.87 -7.73
N ALA A 98 13.74 -22.68 -8.52
CA ALA A 98 13.32 -22.98 -9.88
C ALA A 98 13.78 -24.39 -10.27
N ILE A 99 13.06 -25.05 -11.16
CA ILE A 99 13.55 -26.31 -11.72
C ILE A 99 14.76 -26.10 -12.63
N ASP A 100 15.47 -27.18 -12.92
CA ASP A 100 16.60 -27.18 -13.83
C ASP A 100 16.18 -26.89 -15.28
N GLY A 101 17.12 -26.41 -16.09
CA GLY A 101 16.86 -25.92 -17.46
C GLY A 101 16.63 -24.41 -17.57
N ARG A 102 16.70 -23.67 -16.45
CA ARG A 102 16.68 -22.20 -16.40
C ARG A 102 17.97 -21.57 -16.96
N ASN A 103 18.04 -21.41 -18.28
CA ASN A 103 19.25 -20.96 -18.96
C ASN A 103 19.28 -19.45 -19.24
N TYR A 104 18.11 -18.81 -19.25
CA TYR A 104 17.90 -17.40 -19.53
C TYR A 104 16.97 -16.75 -18.49
N PRO A 105 17.18 -15.46 -18.16
CA PRO A 105 18.41 -14.70 -18.35
C PRO A 105 19.56 -15.32 -17.55
N GLY A 106 20.81 -14.87 -17.78
CA GLY A 106 21.99 -15.46 -17.12
C GLY A 106 21.90 -15.52 -15.58
N ALA A 107 21.21 -14.54 -14.97
CA ALA A 107 20.94 -14.49 -13.54
C ALA A 107 20.14 -15.70 -13.02
N ALA A 108 19.26 -16.30 -13.85
CA ALA A 108 18.41 -17.41 -13.46
C ALA A 108 19.22 -18.69 -13.11
N ARG A 109 20.44 -18.82 -13.63
CA ARG A 109 21.32 -19.97 -13.35
C ARG A 109 21.75 -20.05 -11.89
N ASN A 110 21.73 -18.93 -11.17
CA ASN A 110 22.15 -18.86 -9.77
C ASN A 110 21.01 -19.19 -8.78
N ILE A 111 19.77 -19.30 -9.26
CA ILE A 111 18.61 -19.63 -8.43
C ILE A 111 18.78 -21.05 -7.87
N GLN A 112 18.31 -21.29 -6.65
CA GLN A 112 18.33 -22.62 -6.06
C GLN A 112 17.50 -23.62 -6.87
N SER A 113 18.10 -24.77 -7.20
CA SER A 113 17.37 -25.86 -7.88
C SER A 113 16.42 -26.58 -6.93
N VAL A 114 15.16 -26.73 -7.36
CA VAL A 114 14.15 -27.56 -6.68
C VAL A 114 13.89 -28.89 -7.40
N GLY A 115 14.74 -29.28 -8.35
CA GLY A 115 14.61 -30.51 -9.14
C GLY A 115 14.52 -30.23 -10.63
N ASP A 116 13.96 -31.17 -11.39
CA ASP A 116 13.78 -31.06 -12.84
C ASP A 116 12.33 -31.39 -13.25
N TYR A 117 12.06 -31.41 -14.56
CA TYR A 117 10.72 -31.68 -15.09
C TYR A 117 10.21 -33.12 -14.83
N ARG A 118 11.08 -34.06 -14.46
CA ARG A 118 10.73 -35.45 -14.12
C ARG A 118 10.56 -35.64 -12.63
N SER A 119 11.32 -34.90 -11.82
CA SER A 119 11.33 -35.05 -10.37
C SER A 119 11.53 -33.71 -9.68
N VAL A 120 10.43 -33.20 -9.12
CA VAL A 120 10.41 -32.00 -8.27
C VAL A 120 10.53 -32.42 -6.81
N SER A 121 11.45 -31.81 -6.06
CA SER A 121 11.61 -32.06 -4.62
C SER A 121 10.67 -31.18 -3.81
N VAL A 122 9.58 -31.79 -3.33
CA VAL A 122 8.58 -31.12 -2.50
C VAL A 122 9.18 -30.65 -1.18
N GLU A 123 10.11 -31.40 -0.58
CA GLU A 123 10.79 -31.04 0.66
C GLU A 123 11.59 -29.74 0.51
N LYS A 124 12.32 -29.59 -0.60
CA LYS A 124 13.03 -28.34 -0.91
C LYS A 124 12.07 -27.19 -1.07
N ILE A 125 10.97 -27.38 -1.81
CA ILE A 125 9.94 -26.34 -1.99
C ILE A 125 9.36 -25.91 -0.65
N ILE A 126 8.92 -26.84 0.20
CA ILE A 126 8.36 -26.52 1.52
C ILE A 126 9.39 -25.79 2.40
N SER A 127 10.66 -26.21 2.37
CA SER A 127 11.73 -25.58 3.15
C SER A 127 11.95 -24.11 2.78
N LEU A 128 11.69 -23.74 1.52
CA LEU A 128 11.80 -22.37 1.04
C LEU A 128 10.65 -21.50 1.55
N LYS A 129 9.52 -22.07 1.97
CA LYS A 129 8.30 -21.35 2.40
C LYS A 129 7.85 -20.32 1.35
N PRO A 130 7.51 -20.78 0.13
CA PRO A 130 7.05 -19.89 -0.94
C PRO A 130 5.65 -19.37 -0.66
N ASP A 131 5.35 -18.22 -1.25
CA ASP A 131 4.01 -17.61 -1.24
C ASP A 131 3.32 -17.73 -2.61
N LEU A 132 4.06 -18.12 -3.66
CA LEU A 132 3.53 -18.40 -4.99
C LEU A 132 4.32 -19.51 -5.67
N ILE A 133 3.62 -20.42 -6.33
CA ILE A 133 4.22 -21.42 -7.22
C ILE A 133 3.63 -21.23 -8.62
N VAL A 134 4.49 -21.01 -9.61
CA VAL A 134 4.10 -20.89 -11.02
C VAL A 134 4.49 -22.17 -11.74
N SER A 135 3.49 -22.87 -12.26
CA SER A 135 3.67 -24.15 -12.97
C SER A 135 3.20 -24.06 -14.42
N TYR A 136 3.47 -25.11 -15.19
CA TYR A 136 2.79 -25.37 -16.44
C TYR A 136 1.61 -26.31 -16.19
N TYR A 137 0.54 -26.12 -16.96
CA TYR A 137 -0.56 -27.06 -17.06
C TYR A 137 -0.40 -27.87 -18.36
N THR A 138 -0.60 -29.18 -18.31
CA THR A 138 -0.75 -30.01 -19.51
C THR A 138 -2.17 -30.56 -19.50
N ILE A 139 -2.98 -30.17 -20.48
CA ILE A 139 -4.28 -30.79 -20.71
C ILE A 139 -4.02 -32.23 -21.15
N GLN A 140 -4.34 -33.21 -20.29
CA GLN A 140 -4.45 -34.60 -20.73
C GLN A 140 -5.81 -34.76 -21.40
N PHE A 141 -5.79 -35.05 -22.70
CA PHE A 141 -6.95 -35.47 -23.49
C PHE A 141 -7.11 -36.99 -23.45
#